data_AF-A0A2G2LRA9-F1
#
_entry.id   AF-A0A2G2LRA9-F1
#
_cell.length_a   1.000
_cell.length_b   1.000
_cell.length_c   1.000
_cell.angle_alpha   90.00
_cell.angle_beta   90.00
_cell.angle_gamma   90.00
#
_symmetry.space_group_name_H-M   'P 1'
#
loop_
_entity.id
_entity.type
_entity.pdbx_description
1 polymer ?
#
loop_
_entity_poly.entity_id
_entity_poly.type
_entity_poly.pdbx_seq_one_letter_code
_entity_poly.pdbx_strand_id
1 'polypeptide(L)'
;MLMNNGVLAADIVVMPEQDLQQQILHAEEGDHLILSAGLYQGNFVVDKALKLSGNGGAIVDGGGQGHTIEIGASNIVIEGLIIQNWGHNLTNLDAGIFVHPIADNALIKNNQLNGDASGIWVDASPNIQIINNTIQGNKTIRSPDRGNGIHLYNVSGALIKDNEIWHTRDGIYIDSSNGNELNGNYIHDLRYGIHYMYSYHNIVTNNHTKNTRTGYALMQSKYLTVTNNISENDVNYGVLMNFITNSTIESNKLIGVQNMRHVQIKDAQQGYKSEGKALFVYNSLFNKIHHNILMESDIGIHLTAGSKDNTFKGNAFISNTKQVKYVANQTQDWSFEKQGNYWSDYLGWDMNGDGIGDIAYEPNDGVDRLLWKYPTARLLFNSPAIEILRWVQRQFPVLKSPGIKDSYPLMSQPQSMGSVS
;
A
#
# COMPACT_ATOMS: atom_id res chain seq x y z
N MET A 1 44.55 15.93 -34.12
CA MET A 1 43.85 14.65 -33.88
C MET A 1 43.68 14.52 -32.38
N LEU A 2 42.53 14.92 -31.86
CA LEU A 2 42.12 14.53 -30.51
C LEU A 2 41.70 13.06 -30.62
N MET A 3 42.57 12.15 -30.18
CA MET A 3 42.18 10.76 -30.02
C MET A 3 41.12 10.72 -28.93
N ASN A 4 39.87 10.58 -29.37
CA ASN A 4 38.77 10.20 -28.50
C ASN A 4 39.02 8.74 -28.12
N ASN A 5 39.85 8.53 -27.09
CA ASN A 5 39.96 7.23 -26.43
C ASN A 5 38.64 7.01 -25.69
N GLY A 6 37.64 6.49 -26.41
CA GLY A 6 36.49 5.89 -25.77
C GLY A 6 37.00 4.76 -24.90
N VAL A 7 37.02 4.97 -23.59
CA VAL A 7 37.24 3.90 -22.62
C VAL A 7 36.10 2.90 -22.85
N LEU A 8 36.45 1.68 -23.24
CA LEU A 8 35.49 0.59 -23.34
C LEU A 8 35.26 0.07 -21.93
N ALA A 9 34.00 0.03 -21.49
CA ALA A 9 33.60 -0.62 -20.26
C ALA A 9 34.16 -2.06 -20.21
N ALA A 10 34.86 -2.39 -19.13
CA ALA A 10 35.46 -3.70 -18.92
C ALA A 10 34.61 -4.57 -17.98
N ASP A 11 34.54 -5.87 -18.28
CA ASP A 11 34.01 -6.87 -17.36
C ASP A 11 35.16 -7.38 -16.46
N ILE A 12 35.07 -7.08 -15.16
CA ILE A 12 36.09 -7.40 -14.15
C ILE A 12 35.53 -8.44 -13.19
N VAL A 13 36.07 -9.66 -13.23
CA VAL A 13 35.73 -10.70 -12.27
C VAL A 13 36.45 -10.43 -10.95
N VAL A 14 35.69 -10.33 -9.86
CA VAL A 14 36.21 -10.13 -8.50
C VAL A 14 36.00 -11.40 -7.71
N MET A 15 37.07 -11.97 -7.16
CA MET A 15 37.03 -13.16 -6.30
C MET A 15 36.87 -12.76 -4.82
N PRO A 16 36.26 -13.61 -3.96
CA PRO A 16 36.02 -13.31 -2.55
C PRO A 16 37.27 -12.99 -1.72
N GLU A 17 38.43 -13.54 -2.09
CA GLU A 17 39.72 -13.26 -1.45
C GLU A 17 40.31 -11.90 -1.80
N GLN A 18 39.77 -11.22 -2.82
CA GLN A 18 40.21 -9.89 -3.20
C GLN A 18 39.47 -8.83 -2.36
N ASP A 19 40.15 -7.73 -2.07
CA ASP A 19 39.54 -6.57 -1.43
C ASP A 19 38.57 -5.89 -2.42
N LEU A 20 37.27 -6.09 -2.21
CA LEU A 20 36.21 -5.56 -3.06
C LEU A 20 36.22 -4.02 -3.11
N GLN A 21 36.51 -3.34 -1.99
CA GLN A 21 36.57 -1.87 -2.00
C GLN A 21 37.73 -1.40 -2.86
N GLN A 22 38.88 -2.07 -2.81
CA GLN A 22 39.99 -1.75 -3.70
C GLN A 22 39.64 -2.04 -5.17
N GLN A 23 38.88 -3.09 -5.49
CA GLN A 23 38.42 -3.31 -6.86
C GLN A 23 37.49 -2.20 -7.35
N ILE A 24 36.56 -1.75 -6.50
CA ILE A 24 35.69 -0.60 -6.81
C ILE A 24 36.52 0.66 -7.06
N LEU A 25 37.54 0.91 -6.23
CA LEU A 25 38.43 2.08 -6.38
C LEU A 25 39.26 2.05 -7.66
N HIS A 26 39.71 0.87 -8.12
CA HIS A 26 40.49 0.73 -9.35
C HIS A 26 39.64 0.72 -10.63
N ALA A 27 38.35 0.39 -10.54
CA ALA A 27 37.44 0.38 -11.68
C ALA A 27 37.29 1.77 -12.34
N GLU A 28 37.16 1.82 -13.65
CA GLU A 28 36.82 3.03 -14.39
C GLU A 28 35.29 3.19 -14.49
N GLU A 29 34.83 4.41 -14.81
CA GLU A 29 33.40 4.64 -15.04
C GLU A 29 32.92 3.83 -16.26
N GLY A 30 31.79 3.14 -16.09
CA GLY A 30 31.20 2.24 -17.07
C GLY A 30 31.54 0.77 -16.83
N ASP A 31 32.54 0.45 -16.01
CA ASP A 31 32.97 -0.94 -15.78
C ASP A 31 31.88 -1.79 -15.12
N HIS A 32 31.97 -3.11 -15.33
CA HIS A 32 31.12 -4.11 -14.74
C HIS A 32 31.93 -5.05 -13.84
N LEU A 33 31.80 -4.89 -12.53
CA LEU A 33 32.38 -5.76 -11.52
C LEU A 33 31.46 -6.95 -11.26
N ILE A 34 31.93 -8.13 -11.61
CA ILE A 34 31.22 -9.41 -11.47
C ILE A 34 31.81 -10.15 -10.28
N LEU A 35 31.08 -10.16 -9.16
CA LEU A 35 31.45 -10.92 -7.98
C LEU A 35 31.22 -12.41 -8.23
N SER A 36 32.29 -13.19 -8.07
CA SER A 36 32.19 -14.64 -8.01
C SER A 36 31.45 -15.10 -6.75
N ALA A 37 30.94 -16.32 -6.76
CA ALA A 37 30.25 -16.85 -5.59
C ALA A 37 31.19 -16.91 -4.38
N GLY A 38 30.71 -16.47 -3.22
CA GLY A 38 31.47 -16.43 -1.97
C GLY A 38 31.12 -15.24 -1.08
N LEU A 39 31.85 -15.10 0.03
CA LEU A 39 31.59 -14.11 1.07
C LEU A 39 32.51 -12.89 0.89
N TYR A 40 31.91 -11.71 0.79
CA TYR A 40 32.55 -10.40 0.77
C TYR A 40 32.16 -9.67 2.04
N GLN A 41 33.04 -9.71 3.04
CA GLN A 41 32.77 -9.14 4.35
C GLN A 41 33.23 -7.67 4.39
N GLY A 42 32.32 -6.75 4.73
CA GLY A 42 32.63 -5.34 4.85
C GLY A 42 31.46 -4.43 4.50
N ASN A 43 31.76 -3.12 4.57
CA ASN A 43 30.87 -2.05 4.16
C ASN A 43 31.50 -1.40 2.92
N PHE A 44 30.74 -1.24 1.84
CA PHE A 44 31.28 -0.88 0.53
C PHE A 44 30.65 0.39 0.00
N VAL A 45 31.48 1.35 -0.43
CA VAL A 45 31.04 2.58 -1.08
C VAL A 45 31.29 2.46 -2.57
N VAL A 46 30.22 2.60 -3.36
CA VAL A 46 30.25 2.68 -4.82
C VAL A 46 30.01 4.14 -5.20
N ASP A 47 31.09 4.83 -5.55
CA ASP A 47 31.14 6.29 -5.79
C ASP A 47 31.44 6.66 -7.24
N LYS A 48 31.37 5.69 -8.15
CA LYS A 48 31.57 5.86 -9.60
C LYS A 48 30.45 5.15 -10.36
N ALA A 49 30.10 5.68 -11.52
CA ALA A 49 29.09 5.08 -12.40
C ALA A 49 29.58 3.71 -12.89
N LEU A 50 29.14 2.62 -12.26
CA LEU A 50 29.55 1.26 -12.60
C LEU A 50 28.45 0.26 -12.28
N LYS A 51 28.60 -0.97 -12.78
CA LYS A 51 27.75 -2.11 -12.43
C LYS A 51 28.46 -3.04 -11.47
N LEU A 52 27.80 -3.37 -10.37
CA LEU A 52 28.23 -4.37 -9.40
C LEU A 52 27.22 -5.52 -9.38
N SER A 53 27.64 -6.75 -9.70
CA SER A 53 26.71 -7.88 -9.74
C SER A 53 27.23 -9.21 -9.22
N GLY A 54 26.34 -10.00 -8.61
CA GLY A 54 26.59 -11.40 -8.25
C GLY A 54 25.89 -12.34 -9.20
N ASN A 55 26.60 -13.27 -9.83
CA ASN A 55 26.01 -14.29 -10.71
C ASN A 55 25.27 -15.41 -9.93
N GLY A 56 24.55 -15.07 -8.85
CA GLY A 56 23.91 -16.01 -7.94
C GLY A 56 24.91 -16.70 -7.01
N GLY A 57 25.10 -16.14 -5.81
CA GLY A 57 25.96 -16.72 -4.76
C GLY A 57 27.02 -15.79 -4.19
N ALA A 58 27.12 -14.55 -4.66
CA ALA A 58 27.93 -13.51 -4.01
C ALA A 58 27.17 -12.94 -2.81
N ILE A 59 27.71 -13.17 -1.62
CA ILE A 59 27.16 -12.71 -0.34
C ILE A 59 27.97 -11.50 0.11
N VAL A 60 27.33 -10.34 0.23
CA VAL A 60 27.90 -9.12 0.79
C VAL A 60 27.39 -8.99 2.22
N ASP A 61 28.29 -9.10 3.20
CA ASP A 61 27.95 -9.14 4.63
C ASP A 61 28.46 -7.89 5.35
N GLY A 62 27.53 -7.07 5.85
CA GLY A 62 27.81 -5.80 6.52
C GLY A 62 28.37 -5.93 7.95
N GLY A 63 28.55 -7.14 8.47
CA GLY A 63 29.17 -7.39 9.78
C GLY A 63 28.39 -6.89 10.99
N GLY A 64 27.12 -6.54 10.83
CA GLY A 64 26.22 -6.05 11.88
C GLY A 64 26.38 -4.56 12.20
N GLN A 65 27.03 -3.79 11.32
CA GLN A 65 27.32 -2.36 11.53
C GLN A 65 27.12 -1.54 10.24
N GLY A 66 26.61 -0.32 10.39
CA GLY A 66 26.49 0.66 9.29
C GLY A 66 25.66 0.16 8.10
N HIS A 67 25.92 0.76 6.93
CA HIS A 67 25.32 0.36 5.67
C HIS A 67 26.15 -0.71 4.97
N THR A 68 25.56 -1.74 4.36
CA THR A 68 26.37 -2.75 3.64
C THR A 68 26.90 -2.21 2.30
N ILE A 69 26.04 -1.58 1.50
CA ILE A 69 26.41 -0.92 0.25
C ILE A 69 25.91 0.52 0.28
N GLU A 70 26.78 1.47 -0.02
CA GLU A 70 26.45 2.88 -0.18
C GLU A 70 26.61 3.28 -1.65
N ILE A 71 25.55 3.82 -2.25
CA ILE A 71 25.55 4.36 -3.61
C ILE A 71 25.78 5.87 -3.50
N GLY A 72 26.97 6.32 -3.92
CA GLY A 72 27.42 7.70 -3.84
C GLY A 72 27.46 8.47 -5.17
N ALA A 73 27.16 7.82 -6.29
CA ALA A 73 27.18 8.43 -7.63
C ALA A 73 25.98 8.01 -8.50
N SER A 74 25.76 8.74 -9.58
CA SER A 74 24.69 8.45 -10.54
C SER A 74 25.02 7.26 -11.44
N ASN A 75 23.99 6.65 -12.02
CA ASN A 75 24.09 5.55 -12.99
C ASN A 75 24.79 4.27 -12.46
N ILE A 76 24.68 4.02 -11.15
CA ILE A 76 25.16 2.79 -10.53
C ILE A 76 24.12 1.67 -10.68
N VAL A 77 24.58 0.46 -10.98
CA VAL A 77 23.74 -0.73 -11.03
C VAL A 77 24.19 -1.73 -9.96
N ILE A 78 23.28 -2.13 -9.06
CA ILE A 78 23.50 -3.18 -8.06
C ILE A 78 22.56 -4.36 -8.40
N GLU A 79 23.13 -5.50 -8.80
CA GLU A 79 22.35 -6.62 -9.36
C GLU A 79 22.71 -8.00 -8.81
N GLY A 80 21.71 -8.82 -8.44
CA GLY A 80 21.93 -10.25 -8.23
C GLY A 80 22.74 -10.61 -6.97
N LEU A 81 22.86 -9.69 -6.01
CA LEU A 81 23.61 -9.91 -4.77
C LEU A 81 22.72 -10.49 -3.67
N ILE A 82 23.33 -11.28 -2.78
CA ILE A 82 22.78 -11.58 -1.46
C ILE A 82 23.42 -10.57 -0.49
N ILE A 83 22.63 -9.69 0.10
CA ILE A 83 23.09 -8.63 1.00
C ILE A 83 22.51 -8.91 2.39
N GLN A 84 23.36 -9.01 3.40
CA GLN A 84 22.90 -9.42 4.73
C GLN A 84 23.66 -8.72 5.85
N ASN A 85 23.09 -8.82 7.05
CA ASN A 85 23.78 -8.48 8.30
C ASN A 85 24.33 -7.04 8.29
N TRP A 86 23.54 -6.07 7.81
CA TRP A 86 23.83 -4.64 8.02
C TRP A 86 23.56 -4.23 9.47
N GLY A 87 23.89 -2.99 9.81
CA GLY A 87 23.63 -2.43 11.14
C GLY A 87 22.15 -2.34 11.51
N HIS A 88 21.89 -2.12 12.80
CA HIS A 88 20.53 -2.08 13.37
C HIS A 88 20.16 -0.71 13.95
N ASN A 89 21.01 0.32 13.77
CA ASN A 89 20.79 1.64 14.34
C ASN A 89 19.86 2.48 13.45
N LEU A 90 18.58 2.54 13.84
CA LEU A 90 17.57 3.35 13.15
C LEU A 90 17.83 4.86 13.20
N THR A 91 18.63 5.36 14.14
CA THR A 91 19.01 6.78 14.23
C THR A 91 20.10 7.13 13.21
N ASN A 92 21.04 6.19 12.97
CA ASN A 92 22.07 6.31 11.94
C ASN A 92 21.58 5.89 10.55
N LEU A 93 20.30 5.48 10.45
CA LEU A 93 19.67 5.05 9.20
C LEU A 93 20.30 3.79 8.58
N ASP A 94 20.93 2.92 9.39
CA ASP A 94 21.61 1.71 8.92
C ASP A 94 20.74 0.94 7.91
N ALA A 95 21.36 0.48 6.81
CA ALA A 95 20.64 -0.11 5.69
C ALA A 95 21.43 -1.18 4.94
N GLY A 96 20.73 -2.12 4.29
CA GLY A 96 21.36 -3.04 3.35
C GLY A 96 21.97 -2.30 2.17
N ILE A 97 21.18 -1.43 1.55
CA ILE A 97 21.64 -0.47 0.53
C ILE A 97 21.20 0.94 0.93
N PHE A 98 22.14 1.88 1.00
CA PHE A 98 21.86 3.28 1.22
C PHE A 98 22.20 4.08 -0.05
N VAL A 99 21.22 4.79 -0.60
CA VAL A 99 21.41 5.69 -1.74
C VAL A 99 21.51 7.10 -1.19
N HIS A 100 22.71 7.68 -1.28
CA HIS A 100 22.99 9.04 -0.84
C HIS A 100 22.20 10.05 -1.68
N PRO A 101 22.02 11.29 -1.16
CA PRO A 101 21.62 12.42 -2.00
C PRO A 101 22.49 12.49 -3.26
N ILE A 102 22.00 13.15 -4.31
CA ILE A 102 22.68 13.35 -5.61
C ILE A 102 22.88 12.12 -6.51
N ALA A 103 22.72 10.90 -6.00
CA ALA A 103 22.76 9.70 -6.83
C ALA A 103 21.50 9.63 -7.71
N ASP A 104 21.63 9.96 -8.99
CA ASP A 104 20.55 9.90 -9.97
C ASP A 104 20.58 8.57 -10.73
N ASN A 105 19.41 8.06 -11.11
CA ASN A 105 19.27 6.95 -12.05
C ASN A 105 20.04 5.66 -11.63
N ALA A 106 20.10 5.37 -10.33
CA ALA A 106 20.62 4.09 -9.86
C ALA A 106 19.58 2.98 -10.08
N LEU A 107 20.07 1.78 -10.42
CA LEU A 107 19.26 0.59 -10.64
C LEU A 107 19.64 -0.49 -9.63
N ILE A 108 18.74 -0.78 -8.70
CA ILE A 108 18.88 -1.82 -7.69
C ILE A 108 17.91 -2.94 -8.06
N LYS A 109 18.42 -4.07 -8.55
CA LYS A 109 17.53 -5.13 -9.04
C LYS A 109 17.98 -6.56 -8.75
N ASN A 110 17.03 -7.48 -8.65
CA ASN A 110 17.30 -8.91 -8.49
C ASN A 110 18.14 -9.26 -7.24
N ASN A 111 18.16 -8.42 -6.21
CA ASN A 111 18.92 -8.66 -4.99
C ASN A 111 18.07 -9.37 -3.93
N GLN A 112 18.74 -10.09 -3.03
CA GLN A 112 18.14 -10.69 -1.83
C GLN A 112 18.71 -10.00 -0.60
N LEU A 113 17.86 -9.33 0.17
CA LEU A 113 18.26 -8.55 1.34
C LEU A 113 17.66 -9.14 2.62
N ASN A 114 18.48 -9.36 3.65
CA ASN A 114 18.01 -9.82 4.96
C ASN A 114 18.74 -9.15 6.14
N GLY A 115 17.99 -8.49 7.01
CA GLY A 115 18.56 -7.75 8.15
C GLY A 115 17.54 -7.04 9.04
N ASP A 116 18.06 -6.23 9.97
CA ASP A 116 17.29 -5.71 11.11
C ASP A 116 16.72 -4.30 10.87
N ALA A 117 17.51 -3.41 10.27
CA ALA A 117 17.12 -2.04 9.95
C ALA A 117 16.52 -1.95 8.54
N SER A 118 16.74 -0.84 7.81
CA SER A 118 16.06 -0.65 6.52
C SER A 118 16.70 -1.51 5.43
N GLY A 119 15.92 -2.12 4.55
CA GLY A 119 16.48 -2.89 3.45
C GLY A 119 17.19 -1.98 2.45
N ILE A 120 16.41 -1.10 1.82
CA ILE A 120 16.90 -0.08 0.89
C ILE A 120 16.42 1.29 1.36
N TRP A 121 17.37 2.20 1.61
CA TRP A 121 17.08 3.60 1.93
C TRP A 121 17.48 4.49 0.76
N VAL A 122 16.59 5.37 0.34
CA VAL A 122 16.86 6.38 -0.69
C VAL A 122 16.62 7.76 -0.11
N ASP A 123 17.68 8.56 -0.05
CA ASP A 123 17.65 9.92 0.48
C ASP A 123 17.81 10.95 -0.64
N ALA A 124 16.81 11.80 -0.83
CA ALA A 124 16.85 12.99 -1.69
C ALA A 124 17.34 12.76 -3.14
N SER A 125 17.08 11.57 -3.70
CA SER A 125 17.63 11.13 -4.98
C SER A 125 16.56 10.86 -6.03
N PRO A 126 16.73 11.32 -7.28
CA PRO A 126 15.72 11.17 -8.32
C PRO A 126 15.92 9.91 -9.17
N ASN A 127 14.86 9.49 -9.86
CA ASN A 127 14.84 8.47 -10.92
C ASN A 127 15.42 7.10 -10.53
N ILE A 128 15.38 6.75 -9.24
CA ILE A 128 15.87 5.47 -8.74
C ILE A 128 14.92 4.34 -9.17
N GLN A 129 15.49 3.24 -9.62
CA GLN A 129 14.75 2.03 -9.99
C GLN A 129 15.08 0.91 -9.00
N ILE A 130 14.06 0.44 -8.27
CA ILE A 130 14.17 -0.67 -7.32
C ILE A 130 13.26 -1.79 -7.82
N ILE A 131 13.84 -2.80 -8.46
CA ILE A 131 13.08 -3.76 -9.28
C ILE A 131 13.38 -5.21 -8.90
N ASN A 132 12.34 -6.01 -8.65
CA ASN A 132 12.46 -7.46 -8.45
C ASN A 132 13.47 -7.85 -7.34
N ASN A 133 13.49 -7.11 -6.24
CA ASN A 133 14.27 -7.46 -5.06
C ASN A 133 13.38 -8.20 -4.04
N THR A 134 14.01 -9.06 -3.24
CA THR A 134 13.38 -9.69 -2.07
C THR A 134 13.98 -9.08 -0.81
N ILE A 135 13.14 -8.60 0.11
CA ILE A 135 13.58 -7.91 1.32
C ILE A 135 12.88 -8.53 2.53
N GLN A 136 13.68 -9.18 3.37
CA GLN A 136 13.23 -9.80 4.60
C GLN A 136 13.72 -9.04 5.83
N GLY A 137 12.79 -8.70 6.71
CA GLY A 137 13.11 -8.19 8.05
C GLY A 137 13.26 -9.30 9.10
N ASN A 138 13.86 -8.96 10.24
CA ASN A 138 14.03 -9.88 11.36
C ASN A 138 12.78 -9.98 12.26
N LYS A 139 12.07 -11.10 12.16
CA LYS A 139 10.84 -11.37 12.93
C LYS A 139 11.04 -11.42 14.44
N THR A 140 12.26 -11.64 14.93
CA THR A 140 12.56 -11.71 16.38
C THR A 140 12.55 -10.33 17.05
N ILE A 141 12.76 -9.26 16.28
CA ILE A 141 12.69 -7.87 16.74
C ILE A 141 11.22 -7.43 16.80
N ARG A 142 10.84 -6.57 17.76
CA ARG A 142 9.47 -6.03 17.80
C ARG A 142 9.21 -5.19 16.55
N SER A 143 8.04 -5.31 15.95
CA SER A 143 7.69 -4.60 14.71
C SER A 143 8.06 -3.10 14.68
N PRO A 144 7.82 -2.28 15.72
CA PRO A 144 8.19 -0.85 15.70
C PRO A 144 9.71 -0.59 15.66
N ASP A 145 10.51 -1.54 16.15
CA ASP A 145 11.97 -1.43 16.28
C ASP A 145 12.71 -1.97 15.04
N ARG A 146 11.98 -2.48 14.03
CA ARG A 146 12.56 -2.88 12.74
C ARG A 146 12.68 -1.68 11.80
N GLY A 147 13.53 -1.79 10.79
CA GLY A 147 13.51 -0.85 9.66
C GLY A 147 12.43 -1.16 8.63
N ASN A 148 12.27 -0.26 7.67
CA ASN A 148 11.33 -0.43 6.56
C ASN A 148 11.98 -1.27 5.45
N GLY A 149 11.19 -1.93 4.59
CA GLY A 149 11.76 -2.67 3.47
C GLY A 149 12.43 -1.71 2.48
N ILE A 150 11.64 -0.78 1.95
CA ILE A 150 12.09 0.33 1.12
C ILE A 150 11.67 1.63 1.80
N HIS A 151 12.62 2.54 1.99
CA HIS A 151 12.38 3.88 2.53
C HIS A 151 12.72 4.93 1.47
N LEU A 152 11.75 5.75 1.09
CA LEU A 152 11.92 6.88 0.19
C LEU A 152 11.71 8.18 0.97
N TYR A 153 12.75 9.00 1.07
CA TYR A 153 12.69 10.32 1.71
C TYR A 153 13.10 11.40 0.72
N ASN A 154 12.19 12.33 0.41
CA ASN A 154 12.41 13.41 -0.57
C ASN A 154 12.81 12.92 -1.98
N VAL A 155 12.26 11.79 -2.42
CA VAL A 155 12.55 11.12 -3.69
C VAL A 155 11.56 11.54 -4.78
N SER A 156 12.01 11.61 -6.04
CA SER A 156 11.14 11.91 -7.18
C SER A 156 11.43 11.07 -8.40
N GLY A 157 10.39 10.69 -9.15
CA GLY A 157 10.54 9.93 -10.40
C GLY A 157 11.00 8.48 -10.20
N ALA A 158 10.97 7.95 -8.98
CA ALA A 158 11.40 6.59 -8.71
C ALA A 158 10.38 5.56 -9.20
N LEU A 159 10.88 4.40 -9.62
CA LEU A 159 10.10 3.21 -9.97
C LEU A 159 10.40 2.10 -8.97
N ILE A 160 9.41 1.74 -8.18
CA ILE A 160 9.47 0.64 -7.21
C ILE A 160 8.59 -0.48 -7.75
N LYS A 161 9.21 -1.51 -8.32
CA LYS A 161 8.50 -2.48 -9.13
C LYS A 161 8.80 -3.94 -8.80
N ASP A 162 7.75 -4.77 -8.74
CA ASP A 162 7.84 -6.22 -8.63
C ASP A 162 8.69 -6.71 -7.44
N ASN A 163 8.82 -5.91 -6.35
CA ASN A 163 9.56 -6.33 -5.16
C ASN A 163 8.68 -7.16 -4.23
N GLU A 164 9.31 -8.10 -3.51
CA GLU A 164 8.69 -8.86 -2.43
C GLU A 164 9.26 -8.42 -1.07
N ILE A 165 8.39 -8.02 -0.14
CA ILE A 165 8.81 -7.45 1.15
C ILE A 165 8.01 -8.05 2.29
N TRP A 166 8.69 -8.60 3.30
CA TRP A 166 8.02 -9.19 4.45
C TRP A 166 8.82 -9.10 5.75
N HIS A 167 8.12 -9.22 6.88
CA HIS A 167 8.67 -9.17 8.24
C HIS A 167 9.47 -7.89 8.60
N THR A 168 9.50 -6.87 7.74
CA THR A 168 10.01 -5.53 8.07
C THR A 168 9.03 -4.79 9.00
N ARG A 169 9.33 -3.54 9.37
CA ARG A 169 8.35 -2.68 10.05
C ARG A 169 7.21 -2.35 9.09
N ASP A 170 7.50 -1.53 8.09
CA ASP A 170 6.62 -1.22 6.96
C ASP A 170 7.26 -1.73 5.66
N GLY A 171 6.45 -2.05 4.65
CA GLY A 171 6.93 -2.56 3.37
C GLY A 171 7.64 -1.47 2.58
N ILE A 172 6.86 -0.56 2.01
CA ILE A 172 7.34 0.65 1.33
C ILE A 172 6.87 1.86 2.15
N TYR A 173 7.82 2.59 2.72
CA TYR A 173 7.57 3.86 3.39
C TYR A 173 8.01 5.01 2.49
N ILE A 174 7.10 5.95 2.23
CA ILE A 174 7.33 7.09 1.34
C ILE A 174 6.95 8.38 2.06
N ASP A 175 7.92 9.28 2.18
CA ASP A 175 7.79 10.56 2.87
C ASP A 175 8.29 11.70 2.00
N SER A 176 7.46 12.75 1.86
CA SER A 176 7.79 13.97 1.12
C SER A 176 8.31 13.71 -0.30
N SER A 177 7.88 12.61 -0.91
CA SER A 177 8.41 12.07 -2.16
C SER A 177 7.32 12.08 -3.24
N ASN A 178 7.61 12.65 -4.40
CA ASN A 178 6.59 13.06 -5.38
C ASN A 178 6.85 12.50 -6.78
N GLY A 179 5.78 12.18 -7.51
CA GLY A 179 5.90 11.73 -8.90
C GLY A 179 6.56 10.36 -9.07
N ASN A 180 6.39 9.47 -8.08
CA ASN A 180 6.94 8.11 -8.08
C ASN A 180 5.87 7.09 -8.50
N GLU A 181 6.33 5.95 -9.02
CA GLU A 181 5.51 4.82 -9.40
C GLU A 181 5.83 3.59 -8.53
N LEU A 182 4.81 3.06 -7.85
CA LEU A 182 4.86 1.86 -7.04
C LEU A 182 3.97 0.82 -7.73
N ASN A 183 4.57 -0.16 -8.41
CA ASN A 183 3.88 -1.06 -9.33
C ASN A 183 4.15 -2.54 -9.04
N GLY A 184 3.11 -3.36 -8.93
CA GLY A 184 3.29 -4.83 -8.92
C GLY A 184 4.00 -5.41 -7.69
N ASN A 185 4.19 -4.65 -6.61
CA ASN A 185 4.91 -5.13 -5.43
C ASN A 185 4.03 -6.06 -4.59
N TYR A 186 4.63 -7.13 -4.05
CA TYR A 186 3.98 -8.07 -3.13
C TYR A 186 4.51 -7.86 -1.71
N ILE A 187 3.63 -7.51 -0.78
CA ILE A 187 4.02 -7.01 0.53
C ILE A 187 3.21 -7.70 1.61
N HIS A 188 3.85 -8.48 2.49
CA HIS A 188 3.10 -9.35 3.40
C HIS A 188 3.70 -9.53 4.79
N ASP A 189 2.85 -9.97 5.73
CA ASP A 189 3.22 -10.33 7.11
C ASP A 189 4.00 -9.23 7.86
N LEU A 190 3.54 -7.99 7.76
CA LEU A 190 4.16 -6.81 8.35
C LEU A 190 3.15 -5.77 8.85
N ARG A 191 3.60 -4.62 9.35
CA ARG A 191 2.70 -3.58 9.90
C ARG A 191 1.93 -2.89 8.78
N TYR A 192 2.57 -2.02 8.00
CA TYR A 192 1.92 -1.30 6.91
C TYR A 192 2.53 -1.68 5.57
N GLY A 193 1.70 -2.11 4.61
CA GLY A 193 2.14 -2.50 3.28
C GLY A 193 2.83 -1.36 2.55
N ILE A 194 2.04 -0.36 2.16
CA ILE A 194 2.52 0.91 1.59
C ILE A 194 2.08 2.05 2.51
N HIS A 195 3.04 2.84 3.00
CA HIS A 195 2.83 3.89 3.99
C HIS A 195 3.29 5.25 3.46
N TYR A 196 2.32 6.14 3.22
CA TYR A 196 2.53 7.50 2.72
C TYR A 196 2.51 8.54 3.83
N MET A 197 3.44 9.50 3.73
CA MET A 197 3.43 10.76 4.47
C MET A 197 3.75 11.91 3.49
N TYR A 198 2.91 12.95 3.44
CA TYR A 198 3.19 14.21 2.74
C TYR A 198 3.65 14.09 1.27
N SER A 199 3.17 13.08 0.54
CA SER A 199 3.71 12.67 -0.76
C SER A 199 2.65 12.79 -1.87
N TYR A 200 2.97 13.42 -3.00
CA TYR A 200 1.98 13.87 -4.00
C TYR A 200 2.25 13.35 -5.41
N HIS A 201 1.21 13.32 -6.25
CA HIS A 201 1.31 12.93 -7.67
C HIS A 201 1.94 11.55 -7.90
N ASN A 202 1.81 10.64 -6.95
CA ASN A 202 2.35 9.29 -7.06
C ASN A 202 1.31 8.32 -7.65
N ILE A 203 1.81 7.30 -8.34
CA ILE A 203 1.02 6.24 -8.98
C ILE A 203 1.27 4.95 -8.17
N VAL A 204 0.21 4.37 -7.63
CA VAL A 204 0.24 3.14 -6.83
C VAL A 204 -0.67 2.13 -7.51
N THR A 205 -0.10 1.19 -8.25
CA THR A 205 -0.87 0.31 -9.14
C THR A 205 -0.49 -1.15 -9.04
N ASN A 206 -1.47 -2.04 -9.15
CA ASN A 206 -1.27 -3.50 -9.20
C ASN A 206 -0.47 -4.09 -8.03
N ASN A 207 -0.35 -3.40 -6.90
CA ASN A 207 0.34 -3.94 -5.72
C ASN A 207 -0.59 -4.89 -4.98
N HIS A 208 -0.01 -5.86 -4.26
CA HIS A 208 -0.75 -6.81 -3.43
C HIS A 208 -0.18 -6.80 -2.01
N THR A 209 -1.04 -6.40 -1.07
CA THR A 209 -0.77 -6.48 0.37
C THR A 209 -1.52 -7.66 0.98
N LYS A 210 -0.83 -8.43 1.84
CA LYS A 210 -1.42 -9.62 2.46
C LYS A 210 -1.04 -9.80 3.92
N ASN A 211 -2.01 -10.13 4.77
CA ASN A 211 -1.79 -10.39 6.20
C ASN A 211 -1.05 -9.23 6.91
N THR A 212 -1.32 -7.99 6.53
CA THR A 212 -0.71 -6.82 7.16
C THR A 212 -1.62 -6.22 8.23
N ARG A 213 -1.09 -5.36 9.11
CA ARG A 213 -1.96 -4.60 10.01
C ARG A 213 -2.79 -3.57 9.23
N THR A 214 -2.19 -2.94 8.22
CA THR A 214 -2.86 -2.05 7.26
C THR A 214 -2.25 -2.25 5.88
N GLY A 215 -3.04 -2.56 4.86
CA GLY A 215 -2.52 -2.74 3.50
C GLY A 215 -1.91 -1.45 2.96
N TYR A 216 -2.76 -0.44 2.77
CA TYR A 216 -2.37 0.87 2.24
C TYR A 216 -2.68 1.97 3.25
N ALA A 217 -1.66 2.51 3.90
CA ALA A 217 -1.76 3.65 4.81
C ALA A 217 -1.46 4.95 4.06
N LEU A 218 -2.50 5.59 3.52
CA LEU A 218 -2.40 6.84 2.78
C LEU A 218 -2.63 8.01 3.74
N MET A 219 -1.59 8.80 4.03
CA MET A 219 -1.67 9.89 5.00
C MET A 219 -1.16 11.23 4.45
N GLN A 220 -1.92 12.30 4.71
CA GLN A 220 -1.55 13.70 4.45
C GLN A 220 -1.05 13.96 3.02
N SER A 221 -1.70 13.33 2.05
CA SER A 221 -1.23 13.24 0.66
C SER A 221 -2.35 13.64 -0.32
N LYS A 222 -1.98 13.97 -1.56
CA LYS A 222 -2.94 14.47 -2.57
C LYS A 222 -2.50 14.14 -3.99
N TYR A 223 -3.47 14.17 -4.90
CA TYR A 223 -3.27 13.85 -6.32
C TYR A 223 -2.69 12.46 -6.54
N LEU A 224 -3.06 11.49 -5.70
CA LEU A 224 -2.62 10.11 -5.84
C LEU A 224 -3.50 9.39 -6.88
N THR A 225 -2.89 8.48 -7.63
CA THR A 225 -3.61 7.49 -8.45
C THR A 225 -3.38 6.13 -7.85
N VAL A 226 -4.39 5.60 -7.14
CA VAL A 226 -4.33 4.31 -6.43
C VAL A 226 -5.30 3.36 -7.11
N THR A 227 -4.80 2.53 -8.03
CA THR A 227 -5.67 1.69 -8.86
C THR A 227 -5.24 0.23 -8.99
N ASN A 228 -6.22 -0.66 -9.14
CA ASN A 228 -5.99 -2.10 -9.33
C ASN A 228 -5.15 -2.78 -8.23
N ASN A 229 -5.12 -2.21 -7.03
CA ASN A 229 -4.39 -2.82 -5.91
C ASN A 229 -5.26 -3.84 -5.17
N ILE A 230 -4.61 -4.79 -4.51
CA ILE A 230 -5.25 -5.83 -3.71
C ILE A 230 -4.79 -5.71 -2.26
N SER A 231 -5.74 -5.58 -1.35
CA SER A 231 -5.53 -5.78 0.08
C SER A 231 -6.28 -7.05 0.50
N GLU A 232 -5.55 -8.01 1.06
CA GLU A 232 -6.07 -9.34 1.36
C GLU A 232 -5.77 -9.71 2.82
N ASN A 233 -6.82 -10.03 3.59
CA ASN A 233 -6.70 -10.51 4.96
C ASN A 233 -5.93 -9.57 5.90
N ASP A 234 -6.00 -8.27 5.63
CA ASP A 234 -5.44 -7.26 6.51
C ASP A 234 -6.29 -7.10 7.78
N VAL A 235 -5.69 -6.57 8.84
CA VAL A 235 -6.31 -6.59 10.17
C VAL A 235 -7.18 -5.36 10.44
N ASN A 236 -6.58 -4.16 10.37
CA ASN A 236 -7.25 -2.93 10.78
C ASN A 236 -7.90 -2.22 9.60
N TYR A 237 -7.14 -2.08 8.51
CA TYR A 237 -7.57 -1.32 7.34
C TYR A 237 -7.03 -1.98 6.07
N GLY A 238 -7.88 -2.15 5.06
CA GLY A 238 -7.37 -2.48 3.73
C GLY A 238 -6.72 -1.25 3.12
N VAL A 239 -7.50 -0.17 3.03
CA VAL A 239 -7.02 1.17 2.72
C VAL A 239 -7.43 2.13 3.83
N LEU A 240 -6.45 2.84 4.39
CA LEU A 240 -6.61 3.96 5.31
C LEU A 240 -6.36 5.26 4.52
N MET A 241 -7.39 6.08 4.35
CA MET A 241 -7.29 7.44 3.82
C MET A 241 -7.40 8.44 4.98
N ASN A 242 -6.29 9.08 5.33
CA ASN A 242 -6.24 10.09 6.39
C ASN A 242 -5.71 11.41 5.83
N PHE A 243 -6.57 12.42 5.71
CA PHE A 243 -6.23 13.69 5.03
C PHE A 243 -5.78 13.48 3.58
N ILE A 244 -6.53 12.67 2.81
CA ILE A 244 -6.30 12.48 1.38
C ILE A 244 -7.22 13.39 0.58
N THR A 245 -6.67 14.13 -0.38
CA THR A 245 -7.46 15.05 -1.21
C THR A 245 -7.17 14.94 -2.69
N ASN A 246 -8.18 15.24 -3.53
CA ASN A 246 -8.06 15.30 -4.99
C ASN A 246 -7.39 14.06 -5.60
N SER A 247 -7.65 12.88 -5.05
CA SER A 247 -7.02 11.61 -5.45
C SER A 247 -8.03 10.66 -6.08
N THR A 248 -7.52 9.72 -6.87
CA THR A 248 -8.29 8.66 -7.53
C THR A 248 -8.01 7.34 -6.83
N ILE A 249 -9.05 6.73 -6.27
CA ILE A 249 -9.04 5.41 -5.62
C ILE A 249 -9.99 4.54 -6.43
N GLU A 250 -9.46 3.76 -7.37
CA GLU A 250 -10.28 3.10 -8.38
C GLU A 250 -9.90 1.64 -8.65
N SER A 251 -10.90 0.77 -8.84
CA SER A 251 -10.68 -0.63 -9.22
C SER A 251 -9.83 -1.45 -8.22
N ASN A 252 -9.73 -1.01 -6.96
CA ASN A 252 -9.02 -1.76 -5.93
C ASN A 252 -9.91 -2.86 -5.34
N LYS A 253 -9.29 -3.97 -4.90
CA LYS A 253 -9.95 -5.09 -4.25
C LYS A 253 -9.52 -5.17 -2.79
N LEU A 254 -10.47 -4.99 -1.87
CA LEU A 254 -10.25 -4.99 -0.43
C LEU A 254 -11.02 -6.16 0.17
N ILE A 255 -10.31 -7.23 0.51
CA ILE A 255 -10.87 -8.56 0.74
C ILE A 255 -10.54 -9.01 2.16
N GLY A 256 -11.57 -9.39 2.92
CA GLY A 256 -11.38 -10.10 4.19
C GLY A 256 -10.76 -9.25 5.31
N VAL A 257 -10.96 -7.93 5.30
CA VAL A 257 -10.35 -7.06 6.32
C VAL A 257 -11.08 -7.21 7.65
N GLN A 258 -10.47 -7.96 8.57
CA GLN A 258 -11.11 -8.44 9.79
C GLN A 258 -10.14 -8.39 10.97
N ASN A 259 -10.53 -7.67 12.02
CA ASN A 259 -9.72 -7.54 13.21
C ASN A 259 -9.97 -8.72 14.18
N MET A 260 -11.24 -9.11 14.33
CA MET A 260 -11.68 -10.09 15.35
C MET A 260 -11.21 -11.53 15.10
N ARG A 261 -10.68 -11.85 13.92
CA ARG A 261 -10.19 -13.20 13.58
C ARG A 261 -8.67 -13.33 13.67
N HIS A 262 -7.95 -12.25 13.92
CA HIS A 262 -6.49 -12.27 13.85
C HIS A 262 -5.86 -12.84 15.14
N VAL A 263 -5.13 -13.96 15.00
CA VAL A 263 -4.59 -14.75 16.12
C VAL A 263 -3.63 -13.95 17.03
N GLN A 264 -2.97 -12.92 16.48
CA GLN A 264 -2.06 -12.05 17.22
C GLN A 264 -2.78 -11.03 18.14
N ILE A 265 -4.11 -10.89 18.06
CA ILE A 265 -4.91 -9.95 18.88
C ILE A 265 -5.77 -10.72 19.92
N LYS A 266 -5.35 -11.92 20.32
CA LYS A 266 -6.01 -12.65 21.43
C LYS A 266 -5.79 -11.98 22.80
N ASP A 267 -4.79 -11.12 22.93
CA ASP A 267 -4.44 -10.42 24.19
C ASP A 267 -4.99 -8.99 24.32
N ALA A 268 -5.85 -8.53 23.39
CA ALA A 268 -6.56 -7.26 23.57
C ALA A 268 -7.67 -7.41 24.64
N GLN A 269 -7.23 -7.42 25.90
CA GLN A 269 -8.08 -7.39 27.09
C GLN A 269 -8.97 -6.13 27.08
N GLN A 270 -10.28 -6.39 27.19
CA GLN A 270 -11.38 -5.54 27.68
C GLN A 270 -11.47 -4.07 27.21
N GLY A 271 -12.55 -3.76 26.47
CA GLY A 271 -13.16 -2.42 26.46
C GLY A 271 -13.63 -1.93 25.10
N TYR A 272 -12.89 -2.21 24.03
CA TYR A 272 -13.24 -1.81 22.66
C TYR A 272 -12.72 -2.85 21.66
N LYS A 273 -13.63 -3.62 21.05
CA LYS A 273 -13.29 -4.49 19.93
C LYS A 273 -13.18 -3.62 18.68
N SER A 274 -11.96 -3.35 18.21
CA SER A 274 -11.76 -2.64 16.95
C SER A 274 -12.24 -3.54 15.80
N GLU A 275 -12.96 -2.98 14.84
CA GLU A 275 -13.47 -3.67 13.64
C GLU A 275 -12.50 -3.45 12.47
N GLY A 276 -12.23 -4.48 11.66
CA GLY A 276 -11.49 -4.34 10.41
C GLY A 276 -12.30 -3.55 9.37
N LYS A 277 -11.67 -2.64 8.64
CA LYS A 277 -12.37 -1.78 7.66
C LYS A 277 -11.72 -1.96 6.29
N ALA A 278 -12.46 -2.41 5.29
CA ALA A 278 -11.93 -2.48 3.93
C ALA A 278 -11.43 -1.09 3.49
N LEU A 279 -12.27 -0.06 3.61
CA LEU A 279 -11.89 1.33 3.37
C LEU A 279 -12.24 2.23 4.56
N PHE A 280 -11.26 2.95 5.10
CA PHE A 280 -11.48 3.97 6.12
C PHE A 280 -11.13 5.36 5.58
N VAL A 281 -12.08 6.29 5.69
CA VAL A 281 -11.99 7.64 5.12
C VAL A 281 -12.14 8.66 6.25
N TYR A 282 -11.04 9.32 6.58
CA TYR A 282 -10.94 10.33 7.62
C TYR A 282 -10.46 11.66 7.04
N ASN A 283 -11.27 12.72 7.25
CA ASN A 283 -11.04 14.07 6.76
C ASN A 283 -10.46 14.13 5.33
N SER A 284 -11.01 13.33 4.43
CA SER A 284 -10.53 13.18 3.06
C SER A 284 -11.58 13.69 2.09
N LEU A 285 -11.19 14.57 1.15
CA LEU A 285 -12.11 15.42 0.39
C LEU A 285 -11.79 15.41 -1.11
N PHE A 286 -12.80 15.61 -1.96
CA PHE A 286 -12.62 15.77 -3.41
C PHE A 286 -11.99 14.56 -4.11
N ASN A 287 -12.13 13.37 -3.54
CA ASN A 287 -11.59 12.14 -4.12
C ASN A 287 -12.61 11.45 -5.03
N LYS A 288 -12.09 10.68 -6.00
CA LYS A 288 -12.87 9.74 -6.80
C LYS A 288 -12.70 8.35 -6.19
N ILE A 289 -13.78 7.76 -5.70
CA ILE A 289 -13.78 6.41 -5.10
C ILE A 289 -14.70 5.56 -5.96
N HIS A 290 -14.16 5.02 -7.06
CA HIS A 290 -14.97 4.38 -8.12
C HIS A 290 -14.57 2.93 -8.33
N HIS A 291 -15.50 2.06 -8.74
CA HIS A 291 -15.18 0.70 -9.22
C HIS A 291 -14.43 -0.21 -8.22
N ASN A 292 -14.36 0.12 -6.94
CA ASN A 292 -13.66 -0.70 -5.95
C ASN A 292 -14.55 -1.87 -5.50
N ILE A 293 -13.94 -3.02 -5.20
CA ILE A 293 -14.60 -4.17 -4.59
C ILE A 293 -14.21 -4.20 -3.12
N LEU A 294 -15.19 -4.07 -2.23
CA LEU A 294 -15.01 -4.13 -0.78
C LEU A 294 -15.82 -5.31 -0.27
N MET A 295 -15.14 -6.40 0.09
CA MET A 295 -15.83 -7.64 0.40
C MET A 295 -15.33 -8.36 1.65
N GLU A 296 -16.25 -9.11 2.24
CA GLU A 296 -16.00 -10.02 3.37
C GLU A 296 -15.29 -9.36 4.56
N SER A 297 -15.47 -8.05 4.76
CA SER A 297 -14.81 -7.30 5.83
C SER A 297 -15.75 -7.07 7.02
N ASP A 298 -15.22 -6.73 8.20
CA ASP A 298 -16.09 -6.37 9.34
C ASP A 298 -16.92 -5.10 9.00
N ILE A 299 -16.29 -4.13 8.33
CA ILE A 299 -16.93 -2.96 7.72
C ILE A 299 -16.43 -2.79 6.28
N GLY A 300 -17.34 -2.61 5.32
CA GLY A 300 -17.00 -2.27 3.94
C GLY A 300 -16.32 -0.90 3.85
N ILE A 301 -17.05 0.15 4.21
CA ILE A 301 -16.49 1.51 4.30
C ILE A 301 -16.87 2.21 5.60
N HIS A 302 -15.91 2.88 6.23
CA HIS A 302 -16.15 3.77 7.36
C HIS A 302 -15.70 5.18 7.03
N LEU A 303 -16.67 6.09 6.96
CA LEU A 303 -16.45 7.48 6.58
C LEU A 303 -16.80 8.42 7.75
N THR A 304 -15.85 9.29 8.12
CA THR A 304 -15.95 10.15 9.31
C THR A 304 -15.21 11.49 9.12
N ALA A 305 -15.28 12.35 10.13
CA ALA A 305 -14.52 13.61 10.26
C ALA A 305 -14.70 14.57 9.07
N GLY A 306 -15.93 14.68 8.57
CA GLY A 306 -16.26 15.65 7.52
C GLY A 306 -15.73 15.32 6.14
N SER A 307 -15.44 14.04 5.84
CA SER A 307 -15.01 13.54 4.52
C SER A 307 -16.07 13.70 3.42
N LYS A 308 -16.33 14.95 3.02
CA LYS A 308 -17.34 15.37 2.04
C LYS A 308 -16.73 15.57 0.65
N ASP A 309 -17.60 15.87 -0.32
CA ASP A 309 -17.23 16.21 -1.70
C ASP A 309 -16.44 15.10 -2.43
N ASN A 310 -16.54 13.86 -1.95
CA ASN A 310 -16.03 12.68 -2.65
C ASN A 310 -17.10 12.15 -3.59
N THR A 311 -16.70 11.59 -4.73
CA THR A 311 -17.62 10.95 -5.68
C THR A 311 -17.54 9.44 -5.57
N PHE A 312 -18.70 8.79 -5.53
CA PHE A 312 -18.84 7.34 -5.43
C PHE A 312 -19.68 6.84 -6.61
N LYS A 313 -19.16 5.87 -7.37
CA LYS A 313 -19.90 5.14 -8.40
C LYS A 313 -19.23 3.82 -8.73
N GLY A 314 -20.03 2.83 -9.11
CA GLY A 314 -19.55 1.53 -9.58
C GLY A 314 -18.82 0.69 -8.53
N ASN A 315 -18.81 1.06 -7.25
CA ASN A 315 -18.21 0.22 -6.23
C ASN A 315 -19.10 -1.00 -5.95
N ALA A 316 -18.53 -2.08 -5.44
CA ALA A 316 -19.24 -3.28 -5.04
C ALA A 316 -18.99 -3.58 -3.55
N PHE A 317 -20.05 -3.54 -2.75
CA PHE A 317 -20.03 -3.85 -1.32
C PHE A 317 -20.64 -5.24 -1.10
N ILE A 318 -19.79 -6.24 -0.85
CA ILE A 318 -20.18 -7.66 -0.93
C ILE A 318 -19.93 -8.37 0.40
N SER A 319 -20.99 -8.88 1.02
CA SER A 319 -20.89 -9.77 2.19
C SER A 319 -20.05 -9.19 3.35
N ASN A 320 -20.02 -7.87 3.50
CA ASN A 320 -19.44 -7.23 4.68
C ASN A 320 -20.41 -7.40 5.86
N THR A 321 -19.87 -7.51 7.08
CA THR A 321 -20.74 -7.57 8.27
C THR A 321 -21.54 -6.27 8.44
N LYS A 322 -20.95 -5.14 8.04
CA LYS A 322 -21.60 -3.85 7.87
C LYS A 322 -21.13 -3.23 6.56
N GLN A 323 -22.05 -2.87 5.67
CA GLN A 323 -21.64 -2.22 4.41
C GLN A 323 -21.03 -0.84 4.67
N VAL A 324 -21.70 -0.02 5.48
CA VAL A 324 -21.28 1.35 5.75
C VAL A 324 -21.34 1.71 7.23
N LYS A 325 -20.29 2.37 7.72
CA LYS A 325 -20.30 3.13 8.97
C LYS A 325 -20.08 4.60 8.66
N TYR A 326 -21.09 5.43 8.87
CA TYR A 326 -21.01 6.87 8.59
C TYR A 326 -21.20 7.68 9.86
N VAL A 327 -20.25 8.55 10.14
CA VAL A 327 -20.26 9.42 11.32
C VAL A 327 -20.15 10.87 10.86
N ALA A 328 -21.26 11.43 10.42
CA ALA A 328 -21.42 12.86 10.15
C ALA A 328 -22.89 13.30 10.23
N ASN A 329 -23.11 14.61 10.17
CA ASN A 329 -24.44 15.24 10.32
C ASN A 329 -25.05 15.71 8.99
N GLN A 330 -24.49 15.30 7.85
CA GLN A 330 -24.95 15.73 6.52
C GLN A 330 -25.41 14.54 5.69
N THR A 331 -26.35 14.77 4.80
CA THR A 331 -26.75 13.76 3.81
C THR A 331 -25.76 13.74 2.65
N GLN A 332 -25.39 12.55 2.17
CA GLN A 332 -24.58 12.38 0.97
C GLN A 332 -25.28 11.42 -0.01
N ASP A 333 -25.31 11.79 -1.28
CA ASP A 333 -25.71 10.88 -2.35
C ASP A 333 -24.46 10.19 -2.89
N TRP A 334 -24.38 8.87 -2.73
CA TRP A 334 -23.31 8.02 -3.24
C TRP A 334 -23.67 7.50 -4.62
N SER A 335 -24.07 8.41 -5.50
CA SER A 335 -24.19 8.18 -6.92
C SER A 335 -23.60 9.37 -7.65
N PHE A 336 -23.08 9.12 -8.86
CA PHE A 336 -22.49 10.16 -9.68
C PHE A 336 -22.88 9.91 -11.14
N GLU A 337 -23.31 10.96 -11.84
CA GLU A 337 -23.77 10.86 -13.25
C GLU A 337 -24.85 9.79 -13.47
N LYS A 338 -25.80 9.67 -12.51
CA LYS A 338 -26.87 8.66 -12.50
C LYS A 338 -26.38 7.20 -12.43
N GLN A 339 -25.19 7.00 -11.88
CA GLN A 339 -24.65 5.68 -11.61
C GLN A 339 -24.32 5.55 -10.11
N GLY A 340 -24.88 4.54 -9.46
CA GLY A 340 -24.62 4.23 -8.06
C GLY A 340 -23.67 3.05 -7.89
N ASN A 341 -23.85 2.28 -6.83
CA ASN A 341 -22.99 1.17 -6.42
C ASN A 341 -23.80 -0.11 -6.28
N TYR A 342 -23.10 -1.24 -6.29
CA TYR A 342 -23.68 -2.54 -6.00
C TYR A 342 -23.59 -2.85 -4.50
N TRP A 343 -24.68 -3.36 -3.95
CA TRP A 343 -24.81 -3.73 -2.54
C TRP A 343 -25.39 -5.13 -2.44
N SER A 344 -24.67 -6.09 -1.84
CA SER A 344 -25.11 -7.49 -1.78
C SER A 344 -26.38 -7.71 -0.95
N ASP A 345 -26.77 -6.73 -0.13
CA ASP A 345 -27.95 -6.69 0.73
C ASP A 345 -29.04 -5.76 0.19
N TYR A 346 -28.92 -5.27 -1.05
CA TYR A 346 -29.98 -4.53 -1.72
C TYR A 346 -31.16 -5.44 -2.06
N LEU A 347 -32.34 -5.12 -1.53
CA LEU A 347 -33.60 -5.87 -1.72
C LEU A 347 -34.60 -5.12 -2.61
N GLY A 348 -34.16 -4.11 -3.35
CA GLY A 348 -35.03 -3.40 -4.29
C GLY A 348 -35.29 -4.22 -5.56
N TRP A 349 -35.94 -3.57 -6.52
CA TRP A 349 -36.32 -4.16 -7.79
C TRP A 349 -36.04 -3.19 -8.93
N ASP A 350 -36.01 -3.74 -10.13
CA ASP A 350 -35.81 -3.03 -11.39
C ASP A 350 -36.96 -3.45 -12.32
N MET A 351 -38.00 -2.63 -12.39
CA MET A 351 -39.19 -2.90 -13.21
C MET A 351 -38.98 -2.56 -14.68
N ASN A 352 -38.08 -1.61 -14.99
CA ASN A 352 -37.85 -1.15 -16.35
C ASN A 352 -36.73 -1.94 -17.07
N GLY A 353 -35.97 -2.77 -16.33
CA GLY A 353 -34.92 -3.65 -16.82
C GLY A 353 -33.64 -2.92 -17.22
N ASP A 354 -33.38 -1.72 -16.69
CA ASP A 354 -32.20 -0.91 -17.05
C ASP A 354 -30.94 -1.24 -16.25
N GLY A 355 -31.02 -2.18 -15.31
CA GLY A 355 -29.93 -2.62 -14.45
C GLY A 355 -29.71 -1.75 -13.20
N ILE A 356 -30.54 -0.73 -13.01
CA ILE A 356 -30.56 0.15 -11.84
C ILE A 356 -31.83 -0.12 -11.04
N GLY A 357 -31.69 -0.18 -9.72
CA GLY A 357 -32.84 -0.35 -8.84
C GLY A 357 -33.73 0.89 -8.80
N ASP A 358 -35.05 0.69 -8.94
CA ASP A 358 -36.07 1.75 -8.90
C ASP A 358 -36.22 2.42 -7.52
N ILE A 359 -35.64 1.81 -6.48
CA ILE A 359 -35.66 2.32 -5.11
C ILE A 359 -34.26 2.66 -4.66
N ALA A 360 -34.06 3.88 -4.16
CA ALA A 360 -32.79 4.27 -3.56
C ALA A 360 -32.41 3.38 -2.36
N TYR A 361 -31.12 3.07 -2.24
CA TYR A 361 -30.55 2.34 -1.11
C TYR A 361 -30.06 3.30 -0.02
N GLU A 362 -30.30 2.98 1.26
CA GLU A 362 -29.93 3.81 2.41
C GLU A 362 -29.23 2.92 3.47
N PRO A 363 -27.89 2.79 3.47
CA PRO A 363 -27.16 1.80 4.30
C PRO A 363 -27.04 2.13 5.79
N ASN A 364 -27.58 3.26 6.25
CA ASN A 364 -27.40 3.77 7.60
C ASN A 364 -28.63 4.57 8.07
N ASP A 365 -29.81 4.02 7.82
CA ASP A 365 -31.08 4.64 8.18
C ASP A 365 -31.29 4.72 9.72
N GLY A 366 -32.41 5.32 10.15
CA GLY A 366 -32.69 5.46 11.58
C GLY A 366 -32.86 4.11 12.30
N VAL A 367 -33.25 3.07 11.56
CA VAL A 367 -33.37 1.70 12.08
C VAL A 367 -31.99 1.09 12.26
N ASP A 368 -31.06 1.31 11.32
CA ASP A 368 -29.68 0.88 11.48
C ASP A 368 -29.03 1.55 12.70
N ARG A 369 -29.25 2.86 12.92
CA ARG A 369 -28.80 3.53 14.15
C ARG A 369 -29.41 2.94 15.42
N LEU A 370 -30.68 2.54 15.40
CA LEU A 370 -31.34 1.85 16.51
C LEU A 370 -30.66 0.51 16.81
N LEU A 371 -30.35 -0.26 15.77
CA LEU A 371 -29.62 -1.53 15.87
C LEU A 371 -28.18 -1.35 16.36
N TRP A 372 -27.56 -0.20 16.11
CA TRP A 372 -26.26 0.13 16.68
C TRP A 372 -26.34 0.43 18.18
N LYS A 373 -27.38 1.16 18.60
CA LYS A 373 -27.63 1.47 20.00
C LYS A 373 -28.02 0.21 20.79
N TYR A 374 -28.73 -0.73 20.15
CA TYR A 374 -29.20 -1.97 20.76
C TYR A 374 -28.81 -3.19 19.92
N PRO A 375 -27.58 -3.73 20.07
CA PRO A 375 -27.08 -4.84 19.26
C PRO A 375 -27.93 -6.12 19.33
N THR A 376 -28.64 -6.34 20.44
CA THR A 376 -29.57 -7.48 20.63
C THR A 376 -30.76 -7.45 19.67
N ALA A 377 -31.13 -6.28 19.15
CA ALA A 377 -32.21 -6.15 18.18
C ALA A 377 -31.84 -6.65 16.77
N ARG A 378 -30.58 -7.02 16.50
CA ARG A 378 -30.16 -7.61 15.20
C ARG A 378 -30.88 -8.90 14.84
N LEU A 379 -31.36 -9.66 15.83
CA LEU A 379 -32.16 -10.87 15.58
C LEU A 379 -33.48 -10.57 14.87
N LEU A 380 -33.93 -9.32 14.90
CA LEU A 380 -35.19 -8.87 14.32
C LEU A 380 -35.01 -8.25 12.93
N PHE A 381 -33.82 -8.30 12.33
CA PHE A 381 -33.49 -7.58 11.09
C PHE A 381 -34.47 -7.87 9.95
N ASN A 382 -34.85 -9.14 9.79
CA ASN A 382 -35.83 -9.59 8.79
C ASN A 382 -37.26 -9.72 9.35
N SER A 383 -37.54 -9.11 10.50
CA SER A 383 -38.86 -9.18 11.12
C SER A 383 -39.82 -8.18 10.47
N PRO A 384 -41.13 -8.49 10.38
CA PRO A 384 -42.13 -7.55 9.88
C PRO A 384 -42.15 -6.19 10.60
N ALA A 385 -41.73 -6.15 11.87
CA ALA A 385 -41.67 -4.91 12.64
C ALA A 385 -40.57 -3.94 12.12
N ILE A 386 -39.42 -4.47 11.71
CA ILE A 386 -38.34 -3.67 11.11
C ILE A 386 -38.75 -3.17 9.73
N GLU A 387 -39.42 -4.00 8.92
CA GLU A 387 -39.97 -3.60 7.62
C GLU A 387 -41.01 -2.47 7.74
N ILE A 388 -41.92 -2.55 8.72
CA ILE A 388 -42.89 -1.48 8.99
C ILE A 388 -42.18 -0.19 9.42
N LEU A 389 -41.18 -0.26 10.30
CA LEU A 389 -40.41 0.91 10.72
C LEU A 389 -39.70 1.60 9.54
N ARG A 390 -39.09 0.80 8.65
CA ARG A 390 -38.48 1.30 7.41
C ARG A 390 -39.51 1.94 6.49
N TRP A 391 -40.69 1.33 6.34
CA TRP A 391 -41.79 1.90 5.56
C TRP A 391 -42.29 3.23 6.13
N VAL A 392 -42.46 3.33 7.46
CA VAL A 392 -42.86 4.59 8.13
C VAL A 392 -41.82 5.69 7.89
N GLN A 393 -40.52 5.40 8.03
CA GLN A 393 -39.46 6.37 7.75
C GLN A 393 -39.44 6.82 6.28
N ARG A 394 -39.81 5.94 5.34
CA ARG A 394 -39.96 6.30 3.93
C ARG A 394 -41.14 7.24 3.70
N GLN A 395 -42.28 7.03 4.38
CA GLN A 395 -43.46 7.90 4.23
C GLN A 395 -43.39 9.22 4.98
N PHE A 396 -42.59 9.30 6.05
CA PHE A 396 -42.43 10.51 6.86
C PHE A 396 -40.95 10.97 6.87
N PRO A 397 -40.46 11.62 5.79
CA PRO A 397 -39.05 12.03 5.66
C PRO A 397 -38.53 12.92 6.79
N VAL A 398 -39.40 13.65 7.50
CA VAL A 398 -39.04 14.47 8.67
C VAL A 398 -38.42 13.66 9.82
N LEU A 399 -38.67 12.34 9.86
CA LEU A 399 -38.11 11.43 10.85
C LEU A 399 -36.76 10.82 10.43
N LYS A 400 -36.28 11.09 9.21
CA LYS A 400 -35.01 10.55 8.72
C LYS A 400 -33.83 11.30 9.30
N SER A 401 -32.87 10.56 9.86
CA SER A 401 -31.57 11.12 10.22
C SER A 401 -30.74 11.36 8.96
N PRO A 402 -29.91 12.42 8.91
CA PRO A 402 -28.93 12.59 7.84
C PRO A 402 -28.05 11.34 7.69
N GLY A 403 -27.82 10.92 6.46
CA GLY A 403 -27.17 9.64 6.18
C GLY A 403 -26.65 9.56 4.75
N ILE A 404 -26.35 8.34 4.34
CA ILE A 404 -25.96 8.04 2.97
C ILE A 404 -27.17 7.53 2.24
N LYS A 405 -27.32 7.98 1.00
CA LYS A 405 -28.30 7.50 0.05
C LYS A 405 -27.55 7.13 -1.21
N ASP A 406 -27.87 6.02 -1.83
CA ASP A 406 -27.50 5.73 -3.20
C ASP A 406 -28.77 5.81 -4.04
N SER A 407 -28.88 6.86 -4.86
CA SER A 407 -30.08 7.09 -5.68
C SER A 407 -30.18 6.16 -6.90
N TYR A 408 -29.10 5.47 -7.28
CA TYR A 408 -29.04 4.63 -8.49
C TYR A 408 -28.33 3.30 -8.20
N PRO A 409 -28.81 2.51 -7.21
CA PRO A 409 -28.13 1.27 -6.82
C PRO A 409 -28.12 0.28 -7.98
N LEU A 410 -27.01 -0.43 -8.18
CA LEU A 410 -26.85 -1.38 -9.27
C LEU A 410 -27.48 -2.73 -8.91
N MET A 411 -28.22 -3.34 -9.84
CA MET A 411 -28.85 -4.66 -9.66
C MET A 411 -27.86 -5.81 -9.74
N SER A 412 -26.73 -5.62 -10.44
CA SER A 412 -25.68 -6.61 -10.62
C SER A 412 -24.33 -6.07 -10.23
N GLN A 413 -23.45 -6.95 -9.78
CA GLN A 413 -22.07 -6.59 -9.50
C GLN A 413 -21.41 -6.04 -10.77
N PRO A 414 -20.71 -4.88 -10.69
CA PRO A 414 -19.96 -4.35 -11.81
C PRO A 414 -18.87 -5.35 -12.24
N GLN A 415 -18.79 -5.64 -13.53
CA GLN A 415 -17.74 -6.49 -14.08
C GLN A 415 -16.38 -5.85 -13.82
N SER A 416 -15.43 -6.62 -13.29
CA SER A 416 -14.06 -6.14 -13.17
C SER A 416 -13.54 -5.79 -14.56
N MET A 417 -13.21 -4.52 -14.81
CA MET A 417 -12.53 -4.09 -16.03
C MET A 417 -11.13 -4.71 -16.04
N GLY A 418 -11.00 -5.96 -16.50
CA GLY A 418 -9.75 -6.71 -16.39
C GLY A 418 -9.78 -8.19 -16.75
N SER A 419 -10.78 -8.65 -17.50
CA SER A 419 -10.71 -9.94 -18.19
C SER A 419 -11.34 -9.80 -19.58
N VAL A 420 -10.61 -9.12 -20.46
CA VAL A 420 -10.77 -9.40 -21.89
C VAL A 420 -9.89 -10.63 -22.15
N SER A 421 -10.58 -11.68 -22.56
CA SER A 421 -10.10 -13.03 -22.92
C SER A 421 -8.78 -13.08 -23.67
#